data_AF-A0A1I5MK90-F1
#
_entry.id   AF-A0A1I5MK90-F1
#
_cell.length_a   1.000
_cell.length_b   1.000
_cell.length_c   1.000
_cell.angle_alpha   90.00
_cell.angle_beta   90.00
_cell.angle_gamma   90.00
#
_symmetry.space_group_name_H-M   'P 1'
#
loop_
_entity.id
_entity.type
_entity.pdbx_description
1 polymer ?
#
loop_
_entity_poly.entity_id
_entity_poly.type
_entity_poly.pdbx_seq_one_letter_code
_entity_poly.pdbx_strand_id
1 'polypeptide(L)'
;MAPVRPQHDGARRPPVGGSLAYLLMNLPLGVFWFVLLLTLSAVGIGTAVIWVGVPILALAVLLTRGGAHLERARSAGLLGVGIETPYRSLPEGGQRERWKARLRDGATWRDLAYLLLLFPLGVVEFVLVVVFWSVGLALLTLPIYFRFLPEGAHFFPAYDVRWITVDSTLAALPWAAMGALVTVLAMALTRTLARGHVRFARALLGPVGHRTEAAARHPHPARPVSEW
;
A
#
# COMPACT_ATOMS: atom_id res chain seq x y z
N MET A 1 -20.12 17.46 -22.74
CA MET A 1 -19.22 17.59 -21.57
C MET A 1 -19.96 17.02 -20.37
N ALA A 2 -19.69 15.78 -19.97
CA ALA A 2 -20.40 15.15 -18.85
C ALA A 2 -19.96 15.79 -17.53
N PRO A 3 -20.87 16.07 -16.58
CA PRO A 3 -20.50 16.66 -15.31
C PRO A 3 -19.60 15.70 -14.53
N VAL A 4 -18.41 16.18 -14.17
CA VAL A 4 -17.51 15.52 -13.22
C VAL A 4 -18.29 15.38 -11.91
N ARG A 5 -18.75 14.18 -11.60
CA ARG A 5 -19.47 13.93 -10.34
C ARG A 5 -18.52 14.26 -9.18
N PRO A 6 -18.97 15.02 -8.18
CA PRO A 6 -18.20 15.21 -6.96
C PRO A 6 -17.97 13.83 -6.34
N GLN A 7 -16.70 13.44 -6.25
CA GLN A 7 -16.29 12.20 -5.60
C GLN A 7 -16.66 12.35 -4.13
N HIS A 8 -17.72 11.66 -3.71
CA HIS A 8 -18.18 11.72 -2.35
C HIS A 8 -17.05 11.21 -1.44
N ASP A 9 -16.52 12.09 -0.59
CA ASP A 9 -15.72 11.74 0.59
C ASP A 9 -16.61 11.06 1.64
N GLY A 10 -17.30 10.00 1.23
CA GLY A 10 -17.97 9.08 2.12
C GLY A 10 -16.92 8.06 2.54
N ALA A 11 -16.56 8.06 3.83
CA ALA A 11 -15.69 7.08 4.48
C ALA A 11 -16.26 5.65 4.37
N ARG A 12 -16.27 5.09 3.16
CA ARG A 12 -16.62 3.69 2.92
C ARG A 12 -15.49 2.88 3.53
N ARG A 13 -15.80 2.12 4.58
CA ARG A 13 -14.84 1.18 5.17
C ARG A 13 -14.28 0.33 4.02
N PRO A 14 -12.96 0.29 3.79
CA PRO A 14 -12.43 -0.46 2.67
C PRO A 14 -12.87 -1.92 2.81
N PRO A 15 -13.37 -2.54 1.74
CA PRO A 15 -13.81 -3.92 1.78
C PRO A 15 -12.63 -4.80 2.19
N VAL A 16 -12.90 -5.87 2.96
CA VAL A 16 -11.85 -6.78 3.45
C VAL A 16 -11.13 -7.42 2.27
N GLY A 17 -11.86 -7.84 1.23
CA GLY A 17 -11.29 -8.41 0.02
C GLY A 17 -10.35 -7.44 -0.72
N GLY A 18 -10.78 -6.18 -0.91
CA GLY A 18 -9.93 -5.15 -1.53
C GLY A 18 -8.68 -4.83 -0.70
N SER A 19 -8.83 -4.79 0.63
CA SER A 19 -7.72 -4.58 1.57
C SER A 19 -6.73 -5.75 1.55
N LEU A 20 -7.23 -6.98 1.52
CA LEU A 20 -6.42 -8.19 1.48
C LEU A 20 -5.66 -8.30 0.16
N ALA A 21 -6.34 -8.10 -0.98
CA ALA A 21 -5.69 -8.08 -2.29
C ALA A 21 -4.62 -6.99 -2.38
N TYR A 22 -4.90 -5.80 -1.85
CA TYR A 22 -3.95 -4.69 -1.83
C TYR A 22 -2.68 -5.04 -1.03
N LEU A 23 -2.83 -5.54 0.20
CA LEU A 23 -1.70 -5.88 1.07
C LEU A 23 -0.90 -7.08 0.54
N LEU A 24 -1.56 -8.09 -0.02
CA LEU A 24 -0.87 -9.23 -0.64
C LEU A 24 -0.04 -8.82 -1.86
N MET A 25 -0.51 -7.83 -2.62
CA MET A 25 0.21 -7.28 -3.77
C MET A 25 1.36 -6.34 -3.40
N ASN A 26 1.45 -5.87 -2.14
CA ASN A 26 2.53 -4.98 -1.71
C ASN A 26 3.90 -5.65 -1.75
N LEU A 27 3.98 -6.93 -1.39
CA LEU A 27 5.24 -7.66 -1.45
C LEU A 27 5.78 -7.80 -2.89
N PRO A 28 5.04 -8.41 -3.86
CA PRO A 28 5.56 -8.58 -5.22
C PRO A 28 5.85 -7.24 -5.90
N LEU A 29 4.99 -6.22 -5.72
CA LEU A 29 5.23 -4.89 -6.28
C LEU A 29 6.41 -4.18 -5.59
N GLY A 30 6.54 -4.31 -4.28
CA GLY A 30 7.66 -3.79 -3.52
C GLY A 30 8.98 -4.38 -3.98
N VAL A 31 9.07 -5.71 -4.13
CA VAL A 31 10.25 -6.40 -4.68
C VAL A 31 10.57 -5.87 -6.08
N PHE A 32 9.58 -5.83 -6.97
CA PHE A 32 9.76 -5.36 -8.34
C PHE A 32 10.32 -3.94 -8.39
N TRP A 33 9.67 -2.98 -7.72
CA TRP A 33 10.10 -1.59 -7.75
C TRP A 33 11.43 -1.37 -7.03
N PHE A 34 11.65 -2.03 -5.91
CA PHE A 34 12.91 -1.95 -5.17
C PHE A 34 14.08 -2.43 -6.02
N VAL A 35 14.00 -3.64 -6.58
CA VAL A 35 15.08 -4.20 -7.42
C VAL A 35 15.29 -3.33 -8.66
N LEU A 36 14.23 -2.96 -9.36
CA LEU A 36 14.30 -2.16 -10.58
C LEU A 36 14.95 -0.78 -10.33
N LEU A 37 14.45 -0.02 -9.36
CA LEU A 37 14.93 1.34 -9.10
C LEU A 37 16.31 1.34 -8.44
N LEU A 38 16.59 0.39 -7.55
CA LEU A 38 17.91 0.26 -6.95
C LEU A 38 18.96 -0.07 -8.03
N THR A 39 18.66 -1.02 -8.92
CA THR A 39 19.56 -1.41 -10.01
C THR A 39 19.78 -0.26 -10.99
N LEU A 40 18.71 0.39 -11.47
CA LEU A 40 18.84 1.52 -12.39
C LEU A 40 19.60 2.69 -11.75
N SER A 41 19.38 2.96 -10.46
CA SER A 41 20.10 4.01 -9.75
C SER A 41 21.58 3.66 -9.59
N ALA A 42 21.90 2.44 -9.15
CA ALA A 42 23.28 2.00 -8.96
C ALA A 42 24.06 1.97 -10.29
N VAL A 43 23.50 1.36 -11.33
CA VAL A 43 24.12 1.30 -12.67
C VAL A 43 24.19 2.70 -13.29
N GLY A 44 23.13 3.49 -13.17
CA GLY A 44 23.08 4.85 -13.70
C GLY A 44 24.09 5.79 -13.04
N ILE A 45 24.27 5.70 -11.72
CA ILE A 45 25.31 6.46 -11.00
C ILE A 45 26.70 5.96 -11.39
N GLY A 46 26.93 4.64 -11.39
CA GLY A 46 28.23 4.04 -11.71
C GLY A 46 28.71 4.31 -13.14
N THR A 47 27.79 4.38 -14.10
CA THR A 47 28.09 4.65 -15.52
C THR A 47 27.94 6.11 -15.91
N ALA A 48 27.66 7.01 -14.96
CA ALA A 48 27.54 8.44 -15.23
C ALA A 48 28.85 9.06 -15.72
N VAL A 49 30.00 8.52 -15.30
CA VAL A 49 31.34 8.98 -15.70
C VAL A 49 31.54 8.92 -17.22
N ILE A 50 30.97 7.92 -17.88
CA ILE A 50 31.05 7.73 -19.34
C ILE A 50 29.78 8.23 -20.06
N TRP A 51 28.99 9.08 -19.42
CA TRP A 51 27.72 9.64 -19.91
C TRP A 51 26.57 8.65 -20.17
N VAL A 52 26.83 7.34 -20.28
CA VAL A 52 25.81 6.29 -20.41
C VAL A 52 24.85 6.27 -19.22
N GLY A 53 25.30 6.66 -18.03
CA GLY A 53 24.46 6.70 -16.84
C GLY A 53 23.34 7.73 -16.88
N VAL A 54 23.49 8.82 -17.64
CA VAL A 54 22.50 9.90 -17.73
C VAL A 54 21.14 9.41 -18.26
N PRO A 55 21.04 8.73 -19.42
CA PRO A 55 19.76 8.17 -19.87
C PRO A 55 19.19 7.10 -18.94
N ILE A 56 20.04 6.32 -18.27
CA ILE A 56 19.59 5.30 -17.29
C ILE A 56 18.92 5.98 -16.08
N LEU A 57 19.53 7.03 -15.54
CA LEU A 57 18.95 7.80 -14.44
C LEU A 57 17.69 8.55 -14.86
N ALA A 58 17.65 9.07 -16.08
CA ALA A 58 16.45 9.69 -16.64
C ALA A 58 15.29 8.67 -16.71
N LEU A 59 15.57 7.44 -17.15
CA LEU A 59 14.60 6.35 -17.15
C LEU A 59 14.14 5.99 -15.73
N ALA A 60 15.05 5.91 -14.76
CA ALA A 60 14.72 5.65 -13.36
C ALA A 60 13.74 6.69 -12.79
N VAL A 61 13.94 7.98 -13.10
CA VAL A 61 13.03 9.07 -12.70
C VAL A 61 11.65 8.92 -13.33
N LEU A 62 11.57 8.56 -14.61
CA LEU A 62 10.28 8.35 -15.28
C LEU A 62 9.54 7.15 -14.70
N LEU A 63 10.23 6.05 -14.47
CA LEU A 63 9.68 4.84 -13.86
C LEU A 63 9.23 5.09 -12.42
N THR A 64 9.97 5.88 -11.65
CA THR A 64 9.57 6.30 -10.30
C THR A 64 8.22 7.02 -10.32
N ARG A 65 8.06 8.01 -11.21
CA ARG A 65 6.80 8.74 -11.34
C ARG A 65 5.66 7.83 -11.81
N GLY A 66 5.94 6.94 -12.76
CA GLY A 66 5.00 5.93 -13.25
C GLY A 66 4.54 4.96 -12.16
N GLY A 67 5.47 4.44 -11.36
CA GLY A 67 5.16 3.56 -10.22
C GLY A 67 4.32 4.26 -9.16
N ALA A 68 4.62 5.51 -8.87
CA ALA A 68 3.80 6.31 -7.97
C ALA A 68 2.38 6.58 -8.53
N HIS A 69 2.22 6.74 -9.84
CA HIS A 69 0.88 6.82 -10.46
C HIS A 69 0.12 5.50 -10.36
N LEU A 70 0.78 4.37 -10.63
CA LEU A 70 0.20 3.04 -10.47
C LEU A 70 -0.31 2.84 -9.03
N GLU A 71 0.48 3.27 -8.04
CA GLU A 71 0.09 3.19 -6.64
C GLU A 71 -1.16 4.01 -6.32
N ARG A 72 -1.21 5.27 -6.79
CA ARG A 72 -2.38 6.14 -6.59
C ARG A 72 -3.62 5.52 -7.23
N ALA A 73 -3.48 4.94 -8.42
CA ALA A 73 -4.57 4.23 -9.11
C ALA A 73 -5.00 2.97 -8.36
N ARG A 74 -4.07 2.20 -7.81
CA ARG A 74 -4.34 0.99 -7.01
C ARG A 74 -5.06 1.32 -5.71
N SER A 75 -4.63 2.38 -5.02
CA SER A 75 -5.29 2.90 -3.82
C SER A 75 -6.73 3.34 -4.13
N ALA A 76 -6.94 4.01 -5.27
CA ALA A 76 -8.27 4.41 -5.72
C ALA A 76 -9.15 3.19 -6.09
N GLY A 77 -8.60 2.22 -6.82
CA GLY A 77 -9.34 1.07 -7.32
C GLY A 77 -9.68 0.03 -6.25
N LEU A 78 -8.74 -0.32 -5.36
CA LEU A 78 -8.92 -1.39 -4.37
C LEU A 78 -9.43 -0.89 -3.01
N LEU A 79 -9.02 0.31 -2.61
CA LEU A 79 -9.35 0.87 -1.30
C LEU A 79 -10.37 2.00 -1.37
N GLY A 80 -10.72 2.48 -2.58
CA GLY A 80 -11.62 3.61 -2.78
C GLY A 80 -11.01 4.94 -2.35
N VAL A 81 -9.67 5.02 -2.23
CA VAL A 81 -8.97 6.22 -1.73
C VAL A 81 -8.20 6.88 -2.86
N GLY A 82 -8.69 8.05 -3.30
CA GLY A 82 -7.94 8.95 -4.16
C GLY A 82 -6.79 9.62 -3.40
N ILE A 83 -5.61 9.63 -4.01
CA ILE A 83 -4.45 10.38 -3.55
C ILE A 83 -4.10 11.39 -4.64
N GLU A 84 -4.11 12.68 -4.30
CA GLU A 84 -3.81 13.76 -5.24
C GLU A 84 -2.35 13.68 -5.75
N THR A 85 -2.16 14.12 -6.99
CA THR A 85 -0.83 14.16 -7.62
C THR A 85 -0.16 15.50 -7.31
N PRO A 86 1.01 15.53 -6.64
CA PRO A 86 1.64 16.75 -6.16
C PRO A 86 2.59 17.41 -7.17
N TYR A 87 2.71 16.87 -8.39
CA TYR A 87 3.66 17.38 -9.38
C TYR A 87 3.28 18.79 -9.82
N ARG A 88 4.29 19.67 -9.88
CA ARG A 88 4.12 21.02 -10.46
C ARG A 88 3.92 20.93 -11.97
N SER A 89 3.23 21.92 -12.53
CA SER A 89 3.15 22.09 -13.98
C SER A 89 4.56 22.21 -14.57
N LEU A 90 4.77 21.56 -15.71
CA LEU A 90 6.03 21.66 -16.43
C LEU A 90 6.16 23.06 -17.05
N PRO A 91 7.33 23.71 -16.97
CA PRO A 91 7.57 24.97 -17.66
C PRO A 91 7.32 24.84 -19.18
N GLU A 92 6.83 25.92 -19.80
CA GLU A 92 6.59 25.99 -21.25
C GLU A 92 7.88 25.97 -22.08
N GLY A 93 9.05 26.09 -21.44
CA GLY A 93 10.36 26.06 -22.10
C GLY A 93 10.84 24.69 -22.57
N GLY A 94 12.11 24.66 -23.00
CA GLY A 94 12.73 23.52 -23.68
C GLY A 94 12.90 22.25 -22.82
N GLN A 95 13.18 21.11 -23.46
CA GLN A 95 13.31 19.81 -22.80
C GLN A 95 14.30 19.80 -21.61
N ARG A 96 15.37 20.59 -21.69
CA ARG A 96 16.36 20.76 -20.60
C ARG A 96 15.74 21.39 -19.34
N GLU A 97 14.89 22.39 -19.50
CA GLU A 97 14.23 23.06 -18.36
C GLU A 97 13.20 22.16 -17.71
N ARG A 98 12.45 21.39 -18.53
CA ARG A 98 11.54 20.36 -18.06
C ARG A 98 12.26 19.29 -17.23
N TRP A 99 13.42 18.80 -17.67
CA TRP A 99 14.22 17.85 -16.89
C TRP A 99 14.78 18.44 -15.60
N LYS A 100 15.28 19.68 -15.63
CA LYS A 100 15.72 20.38 -14.42
C LYS A 100 14.58 20.53 -13.40
N ALA A 101 13.38 20.87 -13.87
CA ALA A 101 12.19 20.98 -13.02
C ALA A 101 11.85 19.62 -12.38
N ARG A 102 11.92 18.52 -13.14
CA ARG A 102 11.67 17.16 -12.60
C ARG A 102 12.69 16.73 -11.54
N LEU A 103 13.98 16.98 -11.77
CA LEU A 103 15.04 16.58 -10.84
C LEU A 103 15.02 17.40 -9.55
N ARG A 104 14.62 18.68 -9.63
CA ARG A 104 14.45 19.56 -8.47
C ARG A 104 13.10 19.38 -7.74
N ASP A 105 12.22 18.55 -8.28
CA ASP A 105 10.90 18.32 -7.70
C ASP A 105 11.00 17.37 -6.50
N GLY A 106 10.81 17.92 -5.29
CA GLY A 106 10.79 17.14 -4.05
C GLY A 106 9.74 16.02 -4.05
N ALA A 107 8.69 16.09 -4.89
CA ALA A 107 7.75 14.99 -5.06
C ALA A 107 8.42 13.74 -5.62
N THR A 108 9.31 13.87 -6.61
CA THR A 108 9.95 12.72 -7.26
C THR A 108 10.83 11.91 -6.30
N TRP A 109 11.51 12.61 -5.38
CA TRP A 109 12.34 11.95 -4.36
C TRP A 109 11.48 11.26 -3.30
N ARG A 110 10.31 11.80 -2.96
CA ARG A 110 9.35 11.13 -2.07
C ARG A 110 8.68 9.93 -2.74
N ASP A 111 8.39 10.02 -4.03
CA ASP A 111 7.90 8.89 -4.82
C ASP A 111 8.96 7.76 -4.86
N LEU A 112 10.24 8.11 -5.05
CA LEU A 112 11.34 7.15 -4.98
C LEU A 112 11.44 6.50 -3.59
N ALA A 113 11.42 7.31 -2.53
CA ALA A 113 11.44 6.82 -1.16
C ALA A 113 10.25 5.89 -0.87
N TYR A 114 9.05 6.25 -1.31
CA TYR A 114 7.87 5.41 -1.18
C TYR A 114 8.07 4.05 -1.86
N LEU A 115 8.51 4.03 -3.13
CA LEU A 115 8.68 2.79 -3.89
C LEU A 115 9.77 1.89 -3.31
N LEU A 116 10.85 2.46 -2.77
CA LEU A 116 11.89 1.69 -2.08
C LEU A 116 11.39 1.14 -0.73
N LEU A 117 10.64 1.93 0.03
CA LEU A 117 10.06 1.52 1.32
C LEU A 117 8.87 0.56 1.18
N LEU A 118 8.25 0.48 -0.01
CA LEU A 118 7.18 -0.46 -0.30
C LEU A 118 7.64 -1.91 -0.12
N PHE A 119 8.92 -2.22 -0.38
CA PHE A 119 9.46 -3.56 -0.17
C PHE A 119 9.48 -3.99 1.32
N PRO A 120 10.21 -3.33 2.23
CA PRO A 120 10.25 -3.74 3.62
C PRO A 120 8.87 -3.66 4.28
N LEU A 121 8.07 -2.64 3.96
CA LEU A 121 6.70 -2.52 4.46
C LEU A 121 5.81 -3.65 3.93
N GLY A 122 5.92 -3.96 2.63
CA GLY A 122 5.17 -5.03 1.99
C GLY A 122 5.51 -6.41 2.55
N VAL A 123 6.76 -6.67 2.95
CA VAL A 123 7.15 -7.90 3.67
C VAL A 123 6.38 -8.00 4.99
N VAL A 124 6.42 -6.95 5.82
CA VAL A 124 5.76 -6.95 7.13
C VAL A 124 4.26 -7.13 6.98
N GLU A 125 3.63 -6.37 6.08
CA GLU A 125 2.19 -6.44 5.83
C GLU A 125 1.76 -7.81 5.29
N PHE A 126 2.51 -8.37 4.34
CA PHE A 126 2.25 -9.69 3.77
C PHE A 126 2.35 -10.78 4.83
N VAL A 127 3.44 -10.80 5.61
CA VAL A 127 3.65 -11.80 6.66
C VAL A 127 2.53 -11.73 7.70
N LEU A 128 2.19 -10.53 8.19
CA LEU A 128 1.12 -10.36 9.17
C LEU A 128 -0.24 -10.85 8.63
N VAL A 129 -0.58 -10.49 7.40
CA VAL A 129 -1.85 -10.92 6.79
C VAL A 129 -1.87 -12.43 6.59
N VAL A 130 -0.83 -13.00 5.98
CA VAL A 130 -0.77 -14.44 5.69
C VAL A 130 -0.79 -15.26 6.97
N VAL A 131 0.03 -14.91 7.97
CA VAL A 131 0.10 -15.66 9.23
C VAL A 131 -1.26 -15.66 9.95
N PHE A 132 -1.87 -14.49 10.14
CA PHE A 132 -3.14 -14.41 10.88
C PHE A 132 -4.29 -15.14 10.15
N TRP A 133 -4.36 -15.02 8.82
CA TRP A 133 -5.38 -15.73 8.05
C TRP A 133 -5.13 -17.24 8.01
N SER A 134 -3.89 -17.68 7.77
CA SER A 134 -3.54 -19.11 7.75
C SER A 134 -3.77 -19.77 9.11
N VAL A 135 -3.33 -19.14 10.21
CA VAL A 135 -3.55 -19.66 11.56
C VAL A 135 -5.04 -19.65 11.91
N GLY A 136 -5.75 -18.55 11.68
CA GLY A 136 -7.18 -18.46 11.98
C GLY A 136 -8.01 -19.50 11.24
N LEU A 137 -7.77 -19.67 9.93
CA LEU A 137 -8.48 -20.65 9.11
C LEU A 137 -8.09 -22.09 9.46
N ALA A 138 -6.82 -22.37 9.75
CA ALA A 138 -6.38 -23.69 10.18
C ALA A 138 -7.09 -24.09 11.49
N LEU A 139 -7.06 -23.24 12.52
CA LEU A 139 -7.78 -23.53 13.76
C LEU A 139 -9.30 -23.64 13.57
N LEU A 140 -9.89 -22.76 12.76
CA LEU A 140 -11.34 -22.75 12.51
C LEU A 140 -11.82 -24.03 11.80
N THR A 141 -11.02 -24.54 10.87
CA THR A 141 -11.35 -25.75 10.09
C THR A 141 -10.86 -27.04 10.74
N LEU A 142 -10.20 -26.94 11.90
CA LEU A 142 -9.68 -28.09 12.66
C LEU A 142 -10.70 -29.21 12.89
N PRO A 143 -11.97 -28.94 13.29
CA PRO A 143 -12.97 -30.00 13.48
C PRO A 143 -13.29 -30.79 12.21
N ILE A 144 -12.93 -30.26 11.04
CA ILE A 144 -13.16 -30.91 9.76
C ILE A 144 -11.97 -31.80 9.41
N TYR A 145 -10.74 -31.27 9.46
CA TYR A 145 -9.58 -31.96 8.89
C TYR A 145 -8.76 -32.77 9.91
N PHE A 146 -9.01 -32.67 11.22
CA PHE A 146 -8.23 -33.41 12.24
C PHE A 146 -8.18 -34.92 11.98
N ARG A 147 -9.23 -35.48 11.38
CA ARG A 147 -9.33 -36.90 10.98
C ARG A 147 -8.27 -37.36 9.97
N PHE A 148 -7.66 -36.42 9.25
CA PHE A 148 -6.61 -36.68 8.25
C PHE A 148 -5.21 -36.48 8.84
N LEU A 149 -5.10 -36.00 10.08
CA LEU A 149 -3.81 -35.87 10.75
C LEU A 149 -3.34 -37.24 11.23
N PRO A 150 -2.07 -37.62 10.98
CA PRO A 150 -1.47 -38.77 11.60
C PRO A 150 -1.64 -38.67 13.13
N GLU A 151 -2.26 -39.68 13.73
CA GLU A 151 -2.51 -39.76 15.17
C GLU A 151 -3.39 -38.65 15.76
N GLY A 152 -4.13 -37.88 14.93
CA GLY A 152 -4.96 -36.76 15.39
C GLY A 152 -4.15 -35.59 16.00
N ALA A 153 -2.83 -35.57 15.77
CA ALA A 153 -1.92 -34.61 16.36
C ALA A 153 -1.44 -33.57 15.35
N HIS A 154 -1.44 -32.30 15.77
CA HIS A 154 -0.75 -31.23 15.09
C HIS A 154 0.65 -31.05 15.65
N PHE A 155 1.62 -31.22 14.76
CA PHE A 155 3.03 -31.00 15.04
C PHE A 155 3.42 -29.58 14.63
N PHE A 156 3.91 -28.80 15.59
CA PHE A 156 4.43 -27.44 15.42
C PHE A 156 5.35 -27.16 16.63
N PRO A 157 6.40 -26.32 16.56
CA PRO A 157 7.05 -25.83 15.34
C PRO A 157 7.96 -26.91 14.71
N ALA A 158 8.15 -28.05 15.38
CA ALA A 158 8.94 -29.18 14.92
C ALA A 158 8.07 -30.44 14.78
N TYR A 159 8.55 -31.39 13.98
CA TYR A 159 7.86 -32.64 13.61
C TYR A 159 7.69 -33.65 14.76
N ASP A 160 8.39 -33.43 15.87
CA ASP A 160 8.37 -34.22 17.09
C ASP A 160 7.60 -33.56 18.25
N VAL A 161 7.24 -32.27 18.11
CA VAL A 161 6.52 -31.52 19.14
C VAL A 161 5.03 -31.54 18.85
N ARG A 162 4.29 -32.37 19.60
CA ARG A 162 2.81 -32.38 19.56
C ARG A 162 2.28 -31.15 20.29
N TRP A 163 1.80 -30.17 19.53
CA TRP A 163 1.24 -28.94 20.11
C TRP A 163 -0.25 -29.12 20.47
N ILE A 164 -1.01 -29.77 19.59
CA ILE A 164 -2.45 -29.95 19.74
C ILE A 164 -2.81 -31.40 19.42
N THR A 165 -3.37 -32.13 20.38
CA THR A 165 -3.95 -33.47 20.16
C THR A 165 -5.46 -33.38 20.24
N VAL A 166 -6.14 -33.79 19.16
CA VAL A 166 -7.59 -33.73 19.05
C VAL A 166 -8.09 -35.12 18.70
N ASP A 167 -8.64 -35.78 19.71
CA ASP A 167 -9.15 -37.16 19.57
C ASP A 167 -10.66 -37.19 19.25
N SER A 168 -11.34 -36.04 19.33
CA SER A 168 -12.77 -35.92 19.06
C SER A 168 -13.18 -34.54 18.56
N THR A 169 -14.32 -34.45 17.88
CA THR A 169 -14.89 -33.18 17.41
C THR A 169 -15.16 -32.22 18.57
N LEU A 170 -15.57 -32.73 19.75
CA LEU A 170 -15.78 -31.91 20.94
C LEU A 170 -14.48 -31.31 21.47
N ALA A 171 -13.38 -32.08 21.46
CA ALA A 171 -12.05 -31.58 21.82
C ALA A 171 -11.51 -30.54 20.81
N ALA A 172 -12.02 -30.55 19.57
CA ALA A 172 -11.67 -29.56 18.54
C ALA A 172 -12.41 -28.22 18.70
N LEU A 173 -13.55 -28.18 19.41
CA LEU A 173 -14.40 -26.98 19.49
C LEU A 173 -13.70 -25.77 20.14
N PRO A 174 -12.93 -25.88 21.23
CA PRO A 174 -12.20 -24.75 21.80
C PRO A 174 -11.20 -24.14 20.82
N TRP A 175 -10.52 -24.99 20.04
CA TRP A 175 -9.59 -24.56 18.99
C TRP A 175 -10.31 -23.91 17.82
N ALA A 176 -11.47 -24.43 17.41
CA ALA A 176 -12.29 -23.80 16.39
C ALA A 176 -12.80 -22.42 16.83
N ALA A 177 -13.21 -22.29 18.09
CA ALA A 177 -13.60 -21.00 18.67
C ALA A 177 -12.42 -20.01 18.71
N MET A 178 -11.22 -20.48 19.06
CA MET A 178 -9.99 -19.68 18.97
C MET A 178 -9.69 -19.29 17.51
N GLY A 179 -9.85 -20.20 16.55
CA GLY A 179 -9.69 -19.92 15.13
C GLY A 179 -10.67 -18.89 14.60
N ALA A 180 -11.93 -18.94 15.06
CA ALA A 180 -12.93 -17.90 14.77
C ALA A 180 -12.49 -16.54 15.32
N LEU A 181 -12.02 -16.50 16.57
CA LEU A 181 -11.49 -15.28 17.19
C LEU A 181 -10.29 -14.70 16.42
N VAL A 182 -9.31 -15.55 16.07
CA VAL A 182 -8.13 -15.15 15.29
C VAL A 182 -8.53 -14.69 13.90
N THR A 183 -9.52 -15.31 13.25
CA THR A 183 -10.02 -14.89 11.94
C THR A 183 -10.70 -13.52 12.01
N VAL A 184 -11.50 -13.26 13.05
CA VAL A 184 -12.10 -11.93 13.28
C VAL A 184 -10.99 -10.89 13.52
N LEU A 185 -9.97 -11.24 14.31
CA LEU A 185 -8.80 -10.39 14.53
C LEU A 185 -8.03 -10.16 13.21
N ALA A 186 -7.89 -11.16 12.35
CA ALA A 186 -7.27 -11.05 11.03
C ALA A 186 -8.02 -10.04 10.16
N MET A 187 -9.35 -10.08 10.13
CA MET A 187 -10.16 -9.09 9.40
C MET A 187 -9.96 -7.67 9.92
N ALA A 188 -9.88 -7.49 11.25
CA ALA A 188 -9.60 -6.21 11.86
C ALA A 188 -8.17 -5.72 11.50
N LEU A 189 -7.19 -6.62 11.62
CA LEU A 189 -5.79 -6.38 11.30
C LEU A 189 -5.62 -5.94 9.83
N THR A 190 -6.17 -6.69 8.87
CA THR A 190 -6.15 -6.35 7.44
C THR A 190 -6.68 -4.94 7.19
N ARG A 191 -7.79 -4.55 7.82
CA ARG A 191 -8.36 -3.20 7.68
C ARG A 191 -7.46 -2.13 8.32
N THR A 192 -6.86 -2.42 9.47
CA THR A 192 -5.96 -1.47 10.14
C THR A 192 -4.68 -1.25 9.35
N LEU A 193 -4.07 -2.32 8.83
CA LEU A 193 -2.89 -2.26 7.97
C LEU A 193 -3.18 -1.49 6.69
N ALA A 194 -4.28 -1.79 5.99
CA ALA A 194 -4.65 -1.05 4.78
C ALA A 194 -4.84 0.46 5.03
N ARG A 195 -5.45 0.85 6.16
CA ARG A 195 -5.55 2.27 6.55
C ARG A 195 -4.18 2.86 6.89
N GLY A 196 -3.32 2.11 7.57
CA GLY A 196 -1.94 2.51 7.87
C GLY A 196 -1.15 2.76 6.60
N HIS A 197 -1.24 1.85 5.64
CA HIS A 197 -0.61 1.96 4.34
C HIS A 197 -1.12 3.16 3.55
N VAL A 198 -2.42 3.42 3.53
CA VAL A 198 -2.99 4.62 2.90
C VAL A 198 -2.46 5.91 3.53
N ARG A 199 -2.28 5.94 4.85
CA ARG A 199 -1.67 7.11 5.53
C ARG A 199 -0.23 7.29 5.12
N PHE A 200 0.54 6.21 5.05
CA PHE A 200 1.91 6.19 4.57
C PHE A 200 2.00 6.68 3.11
N ALA A 201 1.16 6.14 2.22
CA ALA A 201 1.06 6.56 0.83
C ALA A 201 0.67 8.03 0.70
N ARG A 202 -0.29 8.54 1.48
CA ARG A 202 -0.65 9.97 1.48
C ARG A 202 0.48 10.87 1.95
N ALA A 203 1.24 10.44 2.97
CA ALA A 203 2.36 11.23 3.50
C ALA A 203 3.47 11.40 2.45
N LEU A 204 3.79 10.35 1.69
CA LEU A 204 4.87 10.38 0.70
C LEU A 204 4.42 10.79 -0.70
N LEU A 205 3.28 10.29 -1.17
CA LEU A 205 2.79 10.50 -2.53
C LEU A 205 1.85 11.70 -2.67
N GLY A 206 1.30 12.21 -1.56
CA GLY A 206 0.38 13.35 -1.56
C GLY A 206 1.10 14.71 -1.58
N PRO A 207 0.36 15.81 -1.71
CA PRO A 207 0.91 17.17 -1.61
C PRO A 207 1.42 17.46 -0.19
N VAL A 208 2.64 17.99 -0.07
CA VAL A 208 3.12 18.58 1.20
C VAL A 208 2.50 19.97 1.27
N GLY A 209 1.40 20.06 2.02
CA GLY A 209 0.53 21.21 2.26
C GLY A 209 0.82 22.53 1.53
N HIS A 210 -0.14 22.98 0.72
CA HIS A 210 -0.69 24.34 0.78
C HIS A 210 -2.23 24.21 0.89
N ARG A 211 -2.70 23.72 2.06
CA ARG A 211 -4.14 23.79 2.42
C ARG A 211 -4.66 25.25 2.43
N THR A 212 -3.74 26.21 2.41
CA THR A 212 -3.95 27.65 2.37
C THR A 212 -4.37 28.19 1.00
N GLU A 213 -3.96 27.59 -0.13
CA GLU A 213 -4.29 28.14 -1.46
C GLU A 213 -5.69 27.76 -1.97
N ALA A 214 -6.22 26.61 -1.53
CA ALA A 214 -7.60 26.23 -1.81
C ALA A 214 -8.60 27.12 -1.03
N ALA A 215 -8.22 27.53 0.19
CA ALA A 215 -8.96 28.51 0.99
C ALA A 215 -8.86 29.94 0.40
N ALA A 216 -7.75 30.28 -0.26
CA ALA A 216 -7.58 31.58 -0.92
C ALA A 216 -8.32 31.70 -2.27
N ARG A 217 -8.64 30.59 -2.93
CA ARG A 217 -9.38 30.56 -4.21
C ARG A 217 -10.90 30.68 -4.09
N HIS A 218 -11.42 30.53 -2.88
CA HIS A 218 -12.80 30.88 -2.56
C HIS A 218 -12.79 32.10 -1.64
N PRO A 219 -12.80 33.34 -2.18
CA PRO A 219 -13.15 34.48 -1.36
C PRO A 219 -14.54 34.18 -0.78
N HIS A 220 -14.63 34.22 0.54
CA HIS A 220 -15.90 34.17 1.26
C HIS A 220 -16.87 35.12 0.53
N PRO A 221 -18.05 34.68 0.06
CA PRO A 221 -19.00 35.60 -0.55
C PRO A 221 -19.22 36.71 0.47
N ALA A 222 -18.93 37.94 0.06
CA ALA A 222 -19.09 39.12 0.91
C ALA A 222 -20.48 39.03 1.55
N ARG A 223 -20.53 39.02 2.89
CA ARG A 223 -21.81 39.10 3.59
C ARG A 223 -22.51 40.36 3.08
N PRO A 224 -23.78 40.29 2.66
CA PRO A 224 -24.51 41.50 2.35
C PRO A 224 -24.48 42.35 3.61
N VAL A 225 -23.97 43.57 3.47
CA VAL A 225 -24.07 44.60 4.49
C VAL A 225 -25.56 44.80 4.69
N SER A 226 -26.09 44.34 5.83
CA SER A 226 -27.43 44.71 6.24
C SER A 226 -27.38 46.19 6.56
N GLU A 227 -27.85 47.00 5.61
CA GLU A 227 -28.36 48.32 5.96
C GLU A 227 -29.58 48.12 6.87
N TRP A 228 -29.65 48.97 7.89
CA TRP A 228 -30.69 49.13 8.93
C TRP A 228 -30.59 48.24 10.17
#